data_AF-A0A931XBJ7-F1
#
_entry.id   AF-A0A931XBJ7-F1
#
_cell.length_a   1.000
_cell.length_b   1.000
_cell.length_c   1.000
_cell.angle_alpha   90.00
_cell.angle_beta   90.00
_cell.angle_gamma   90.00
#
_symmetry.space_group_name_H-M   'P 1'
#
loop_
_entity.id
_entity.type
_entity.pdbx_description
1 polymer ?
#
loop_
_entity_poly.entity_id
_entity_poly.type
_entity_poly.pdbx_seq_one_letter_code
_entity_poly.pdbx_strand_id
1 'polypeptide(L)'
;MKQINQLVHMTKSFESLKSILKDGIHTSYNLEIFCAENILVPMISFSNILYRDIGEKEVVEYGSYAVVVERDNFSKIFDLNPVSYFQENSTIAKGIKYNYENALIPQILDDVKKFYLDTKGCCGTYLQNIAIKPLSEDAKSLINSIDENTSDSIINAYKRIFEKIFINSRNQILTSKPFKVNDKIGKEWIAYNEREWRKSYFDLNYIREFTPKGFINSKYDEIIKSRKPHLKEKEYSLQIPLSEIRNIIVTSTEEIQELRNFINFDLNKEIDCKLISTLENLKKIESFK
;
A
#
# COMPACT_ATOMS: atom_id res chain seq x y z
N MET A 1 -4.67 1.04 30.18
CA MET A 1 -3.57 0.87 29.22
C MET A 1 -3.35 2.19 28.51
N LYS A 2 -2.10 2.68 28.36
CA LYS A 2 -1.81 3.86 27.52
C LYS A 2 -2.10 3.48 26.06
N GLN A 3 -2.90 4.28 25.35
CA GLN A 3 -3.20 4.10 23.94
C GLN A 3 -2.54 5.21 23.13
N ILE A 4 -1.85 4.85 22.06
CA ILE A 4 -1.30 5.81 21.11
C ILE A 4 -2.39 6.05 20.06
N ASN A 5 -3.02 7.22 20.14
CA ASN A 5 -4.07 7.66 19.23
C ASN A 5 -3.56 8.80 18.34
N GLN A 6 -2.48 8.53 17.59
CA GLN A 6 -1.96 9.47 16.61
C GLN A 6 -1.36 8.76 15.41
N LEU A 7 -1.48 9.39 14.24
CA LEU A 7 -0.81 9.00 13.02
C LEU A 7 0.05 10.16 12.55
N VAL A 8 1.31 9.86 12.20
CA VAL A 8 2.31 10.84 11.80
C VAL A 8 2.69 10.59 10.35
N HIS A 9 2.50 11.59 9.48
CA HIS A 9 3.04 11.58 8.12
C HIS A 9 4.19 12.58 8.03
N MET A 10 5.41 12.06 7.80
CA MET A 10 6.63 12.86 7.79
C MET A 10 7.04 13.25 6.36
N THR A 11 7.67 14.41 6.24
CA THR A 11 8.27 14.90 4.99
C THR A 11 9.60 15.61 5.23
N LYS A 12 10.40 15.71 4.17
CA LYS A 12 11.81 16.14 4.25
C LYS A 12 12.02 17.64 4.09
N SER A 13 11.06 18.34 3.49
CA SER A 13 11.19 19.78 3.24
C SER A 13 9.95 20.55 3.64
N PHE A 14 10.17 21.79 4.06
CA PHE A 14 9.11 22.73 4.40
C PHE A 14 8.17 22.99 3.22
N GLU A 15 8.71 23.05 2.01
CA GLU A 15 7.90 23.19 0.78
C GLU A 15 7.00 21.99 0.51
N SER A 16 7.47 20.77 0.82
CA SER A 16 6.61 19.59 0.74
C SER A 16 5.50 19.64 1.80
N LEU A 17 5.79 20.16 3.00
CA LEU A 17 4.77 20.37 4.03
C LEU A 17 3.71 21.38 3.57
N LYS A 18 4.11 22.53 3.00
CA LYS A 18 3.19 23.52 2.42
C LYS A 18 2.32 22.89 1.32
N SER A 19 2.92 22.11 0.42
CA SER A 19 2.18 21.38 -0.63
C SER A 19 1.20 20.37 -0.05
N ILE A 20 1.56 19.63 1.00
CA ILE A 20 0.63 18.71 1.68
C ILE A 20 -0.58 19.44 2.26
N LEU A 21 -0.38 20.61 2.87
CA LEU A 21 -1.46 21.39 3.46
C LEU A 21 -2.37 22.03 2.40
N LYS A 22 -1.84 22.31 1.21
CA LYS A 22 -2.57 22.94 0.11
C LYS A 22 -3.28 21.94 -0.79
N ASP A 23 -2.56 20.91 -1.22
CA ASP A 23 -2.93 19.99 -2.29
C ASP A 23 -3.17 18.55 -1.80
N GLY A 24 -3.01 18.31 -0.49
CA GLY A 24 -3.13 16.99 0.12
C GLY A 24 -1.87 16.13 -0.06
N ILE A 25 -1.94 14.90 0.46
CA ILE A 25 -0.84 13.93 0.31
C ILE A 25 -1.07 13.11 -0.95
N HIS A 26 -0.15 13.17 -1.90
CA HIS A 26 -0.24 12.40 -3.15
C HIS A 26 0.29 10.97 -3.00
N THR A 27 -0.36 10.03 -3.68
CA THR A 27 0.04 8.61 -3.65
C THR A 27 1.35 8.39 -4.36
N SER A 28 2.18 7.53 -3.77
CA SER A 28 3.42 7.06 -4.37
C SER A 28 3.44 5.55 -4.39
N TYR A 29 3.90 4.98 -5.51
CA TYR A 29 4.46 3.64 -5.53
C TYR A 29 5.71 3.57 -4.63
N ASN A 30 5.66 2.70 -3.61
CA ASN A 30 6.74 2.44 -2.67
C ASN A 30 7.24 1.01 -2.83
N LEU A 31 8.56 0.82 -2.72
CA LEU A 31 9.19 -0.49 -2.79
C LEU A 31 8.87 -1.29 -1.52
N GLU A 32 8.33 -2.48 -1.72
CA GLU A 32 8.04 -3.47 -0.69
C GLU A 32 8.52 -4.85 -1.14
N ILE A 33 8.70 -5.75 -0.19
CA ILE A 33 9.01 -7.16 -0.46
C ILE A 33 7.81 -8.00 -0.06
N PHE A 34 7.36 -8.87 -0.95
CA PHE A 34 6.29 -9.82 -0.67
C PHE A 34 6.67 -11.20 -1.18
N CYS A 35 6.77 -12.19 -0.29
CA CYS A 35 7.19 -13.57 -0.64
C CYS A 35 8.49 -13.63 -1.48
N ALA A 36 9.55 -12.95 -1.02
CA ALA A 36 10.85 -12.83 -1.69
C ALA A 36 10.82 -12.17 -3.08
N GLU A 37 9.75 -11.43 -3.40
CA GLU A 37 9.65 -10.64 -4.63
C GLU A 37 9.56 -9.16 -4.30
N ASN A 38 10.33 -8.35 -5.04
CA ASN A 38 10.17 -6.90 -5.00
C ASN A 38 8.89 -6.49 -5.73
N ILE A 39 8.09 -5.68 -5.05
CA ILE A 39 6.86 -5.10 -5.58
C ILE A 39 6.80 -3.61 -5.29
N LEU A 40 6.13 -2.86 -6.16
CA LEU A 40 5.79 -1.46 -5.92
C LEU A 40 4.33 -1.38 -5.52
N VAL A 41 4.07 -0.87 -4.32
CA VAL A 41 2.72 -0.72 -3.75
C VAL A 41 2.33 0.76 -3.79
N PRO A 42 1.20 1.13 -4.43
CA PRO A 42 0.68 2.49 -4.37
C PRO A 42 0.06 2.74 -2.99
N MET A 43 0.63 3.67 -2.23
CA MET A 43 0.15 3.97 -0.88
C MET A 43 0.49 5.39 -0.42
N ILE A 44 -0.25 5.83 0.59
CA ILE A 44 0.14 6.92 1.48
C ILE A 44 0.29 6.32 2.88
N SER A 45 1.48 6.47 3.46
CA SER A 45 1.85 5.83 4.72
C SER A 45 1.89 6.83 5.88
N PHE A 46 1.46 6.35 7.05
CA PHE A 46 1.53 7.04 8.33
C PHE A 46 2.14 6.11 9.37
N SER A 47 2.90 6.66 10.32
CA SER A 47 3.44 5.91 11.45
C SER A 47 2.59 6.14 12.70
N ASN A 48 2.20 5.07 13.40
CA ASN A 48 1.50 5.16 14.69
C ASN A 48 2.49 5.09 15.85
N ILE A 49 3.17 6.21 16.10
CA ILE A 49 4.30 6.31 17.02
C ILE A 49 4.16 7.53 17.93
N LEU A 50 4.84 7.53 19.08
CA LEU A 50 4.92 8.69 19.97
C LEU A 50 5.92 9.73 19.43
N TYR A 51 5.83 10.98 19.89
CA TYR A 51 6.80 12.01 19.46
C TYR A 51 8.23 11.68 19.88
N ARG A 52 8.40 11.07 21.05
CA ARG A 52 9.72 10.61 21.52
C ARG A 52 10.35 9.52 20.63
N ASP A 53 9.54 8.78 19.88
CA ASP A 53 10.00 7.70 18.99
C ASP A 53 10.49 8.24 17.63
N ILE A 54 10.51 9.56 17.42
CA ILE A 54 10.93 10.24 16.18
C ILE A 54 12.33 10.85 16.34
N GLY A 55 13.26 10.49 15.44
CA GLY A 55 14.61 11.05 15.37
C GLY A 55 15.66 10.04 14.90
N GLU A 56 16.87 10.54 14.59
CA GLU A 56 18.00 9.76 14.05
C GLU A 56 18.40 8.53 14.87
N LYS A 57 18.21 8.62 16.19
CA LYS A 57 18.54 7.53 17.14
C LYS A 57 17.32 6.76 17.62
N GLU A 58 16.16 7.06 17.07
CA GLU A 58 14.86 6.54 17.52
C GLU A 58 14.30 5.53 16.52
N VAL A 59 12.99 5.26 16.62
CA VAL A 59 12.32 4.23 15.83
C VAL A 59 12.14 4.65 14.36
N VAL A 60 11.89 5.93 14.11
CA VAL A 60 11.56 6.45 12.78
C VAL A 60 12.28 7.78 12.49
N GLU A 61 12.92 7.85 11.32
CA GLU A 61 13.51 9.07 10.78
C GLU A 61 13.22 9.18 9.26
N TYR A 62 12.07 9.77 8.91
CA TYR A 62 11.69 9.98 7.51
C TYR A 62 11.76 11.43 7.03
N GLY A 63 12.01 12.36 7.93
CA GLY A 63 12.12 13.78 7.64
C GLY A 63 12.09 14.63 8.90
N SER A 64 12.09 15.96 8.73
CA SER A 64 12.11 16.91 9.84
C SER A 64 10.77 17.63 10.04
N TYR A 65 9.81 17.40 9.14
CA TYR A 65 8.49 18.01 9.13
C TYR A 65 7.42 16.93 9.19
N ALA A 66 6.25 17.22 9.74
CA ALA A 66 5.16 16.24 9.76
C ALA A 66 3.76 16.86 9.89
N VAL A 67 2.77 16.12 9.41
CA VAL A 67 1.36 16.32 9.75
C VAL A 67 0.93 15.19 10.69
N VAL A 68 0.29 15.55 11.80
CA VAL A 68 -0.15 14.62 12.84
C VAL A 68 -1.67 14.69 12.95
N VAL A 69 -2.32 13.54 12.91
CA VAL A 69 -3.79 13.40 13.00
C VAL A 69 -4.18 12.42 14.10
N GLU A 70 -5.44 12.45 14.52
CA GLU A 70 -5.97 11.52 15.52
C GLU A 70 -6.39 10.20 14.86
N ARG A 71 -5.76 9.08 15.23
CA ARG A 71 -5.84 7.82 14.49
C ARG A 71 -7.28 7.29 14.37
N ASP A 72 -8.03 7.23 15.46
CA ASP A 72 -9.29 6.47 15.51
C ASP A 72 -10.39 7.15 14.68
N ASN A 73 -10.45 8.48 14.68
CA ASN A 73 -11.35 9.21 13.80
C ASN A 73 -10.82 9.26 12.36
N PHE A 74 -9.55 9.59 12.17
CA PHE A 74 -8.96 9.76 10.84
C PHE A 74 -8.99 8.47 10.02
N SER A 75 -8.73 7.32 10.63
CA SER A 75 -8.79 6.03 9.95
C SER A 75 -10.18 5.66 9.43
N LYS A 76 -11.24 6.05 10.15
CA LYS A 76 -12.63 5.82 9.72
C LYS A 76 -13.05 6.75 8.58
N ILE A 77 -12.68 8.03 8.67
CA ILE A 77 -13.06 9.04 7.66
C ILE A 77 -12.39 8.73 6.32
N PHE A 78 -11.13 8.30 6.36
CA PHE A 78 -10.32 8.15 5.16
C PHE A 78 -10.04 6.70 4.76
N ASP A 79 -10.59 5.71 5.46
CA ASP A 79 -10.35 4.28 5.23
C ASP A 79 -8.84 3.95 5.23
N LEU A 80 -8.17 4.31 6.34
CA LEU A 80 -6.80 3.87 6.60
C LEU A 80 -6.84 2.55 7.34
N ASN A 81 -5.96 1.64 6.92
CA ASN A 81 -5.85 0.32 7.51
C ASN A 81 -4.46 0.12 8.12
N PRO A 82 -4.34 -0.53 9.29
CA PRO A 82 -3.05 -0.92 9.81
C PRO A 82 -2.41 -1.94 8.87
N VAL A 83 -1.10 -1.83 8.72
CA VAL A 83 -0.34 -2.79 7.91
C VAL A 83 -0.34 -4.16 8.58
N SER A 84 -0.57 -5.19 7.77
CA SER A 84 -0.42 -6.59 8.17
C SER A 84 1.03 -7.02 8.01
N TYR A 85 1.70 -7.24 9.15
CA TYR A 85 3.09 -7.67 9.18
C TYR A 85 3.20 -9.20 9.18
N PHE A 86 4.10 -9.73 8.38
CA PHE A 86 4.34 -11.17 8.30
C PHE A 86 5.85 -11.46 8.27
N GLN A 87 6.24 -12.59 8.83
CA GLN A 87 7.58 -13.12 8.59
C GLN A 87 7.71 -13.48 7.11
N GLU A 88 8.85 -13.17 6.51
CA GLU A 88 9.12 -13.52 5.12
C GLU A 88 8.98 -15.04 4.95
N ASN A 89 8.34 -15.46 3.86
CA ASN A 89 8.07 -16.87 3.56
C ASN A 89 7.24 -17.64 4.61
N SER A 90 6.52 -16.93 5.49
CA SER A 90 5.54 -17.53 6.40
C SER A 90 4.40 -18.24 5.65
N THR A 91 3.75 -19.21 6.32
CA THR A 91 2.58 -19.91 5.80
C THR A 91 1.45 -18.95 5.40
N ILE A 92 1.27 -17.85 6.14
CA ILE A 92 0.26 -16.83 5.85
C ILE A 92 0.58 -16.12 4.53
N ALA A 93 1.81 -15.61 4.38
CA ALA A 93 2.23 -14.93 3.16
C ALA A 93 2.15 -15.85 1.93
N LYS A 94 2.61 -17.10 2.08
CA LYS A 94 2.49 -18.13 1.04
C LYS A 94 1.05 -18.45 0.67
N GLY A 95 0.14 -18.50 1.65
CA GLY A 95 -1.29 -18.70 1.42
C GLY A 95 -1.92 -17.55 0.63
N ILE A 96 -1.56 -16.29 0.97
CA ILE A 96 -2.00 -15.12 0.21
C ILE A 96 -1.51 -15.17 -1.23
N LYS A 97 -0.21 -15.48 -1.44
CA LYS A 97 0.37 -15.65 -2.78
C LYS A 97 -0.34 -16.74 -3.57
N TYR A 98 -0.52 -17.91 -2.97
CA TYR A 98 -1.20 -19.05 -3.60
C TYR A 98 -2.63 -18.69 -4.02
N ASN A 99 -3.40 -18.04 -3.14
CA ASN A 99 -4.77 -17.61 -3.44
C ASN A 99 -4.79 -16.59 -4.58
N TYR A 100 -3.89 -15.61 -4.55
CA TYR A 100 -3.80 -14.60 -5.62
C TYR A 100 -3.47 -15.23 -6.98
N GLU A 101 -2.47 -16.10 -7.04
CA GLU A 101 -2.02 -16.71 -8.30
C GLU A 101 -3.05 -17.69 -8.89
N ASN A 102 -3.66 -18.54 -8.05
CA ASN A 102 -4.61 -19.55 -8.53
C ASN A 102 -6.00 -18.96 -8.83
N ALA A 103 -6.35 -17.80 -8.27
CA ALA A 103 -7.65 -17.18 -8.51
C ALA A 103 -7.85 -16.61 -9.91
N LEU A 104 -6.77 -16.48 -10.69
CA LEU A 104 -6.85 -16.11 -12.10
C LEU A 104 -7.35 -17.25 -12.99
N ILE A 105 -7.12 -18.51 -12.59
CA ILE A 105 -7.41 -19.68 -13.44
C ILE A 105 -8.89 -19.83 -13.75
N PRO A 106 -9.81 -19.66 -12.78
CA PRO A 106 -11.23 -19.77 -13.09
C PRO A 106 -11.74 -18.76 -14.12
N GLN A 107 -11.04 -17.63 -14.31
CA GLN A 107 -11.46 -16.59 -15.23
C GLN A 107 -11.37 -17.00 -16.71
N ILE A 108 -10.57 -18.02 -17.04
CA ILE A 108 -10.40 -18.51 -18.42
C ILE A 108 -11.23 -19.77 -18.72
N LEU A 109 -12.04 -20.27 -17.79
CA LEU A 109 -12.74 -21.55 -17.98
C LEU A 109 -13.79 -21.51 -19.11
N ASP A 110 -14.35 -20.34 -19.42
CA ASP A 110 -15.22 -20.18 -20.59
C ASP A 110 -14.45 -20.41 -21.90
N ASP A 111 -13.21 -19.92 -21.99
CA ASP A 111 -12.35 -20.13 -23.15
C ASP A 111 -11.93 -21.60 -23.26
N VAL A 112 -11.69 -22.26 -22.12
CA VAL A 112 -11.42 -23.70 -22.06
C VAL A 112 -12.61 -24.51 -22.58
N LYS A 113 -13.83 -24.22 -22.09
CA LYS A 113 -15.05 -24.88 -22.58
C LYS A 113 -15.28 -24.62 -24.07
N LYS A 114 -15.10 -23.37 -24.50
CA LYS A 114 -15.24 -22.98 -25.90
C LYS A 114 -14.26 -23.75 -26.80
N PHE A 115 -13.01 -23.92 -26.38
CA PHE A 115 -12.04 -24.75 -27.10
C PHE A 115 -12.55 -26.17 -27.32
N TYR A 116 -13.15 -26.82 -26.32
CA TYR A 116 -13.69 -28.18 -26.48
C TYR A 116 -14.94 -28.21 -27.38
N LEU A 117 -15.82 -27.20 -27.30
CA LEU A 117 -16.96 -27.05 -28.21
C LEU A 117 -16.51 -26.89 -29.68
N ASP A 118 -15.51 -26.04 -29.92
CA ASP A 118 -15.03 -25.70 -31.26
C ASP A 118 -14.23 -26.86 -31.88
N THR A 119 -13.43 -27.58 -31.08
CA THR A 119 -12.57 -28.67 -31.56
C THR A 119 -13.25 -30.03 -31.55
N LYS A 120 -14.36 -30.19 -30.81
CA LYS A 120 -15.03 -31.49 -30.60
C LYS A 120 -14.05 -32.60 -30.17
N GLY A 121 -13.05 -32.23 -29.37
CA GLY A 121 -12.03 -33.13 -28.85
C GLY A 121 -10.96 -33.60 -29.84
N CYS A 122 -10.92 -33.10 -31.08
CA CYS A 122 -9.95 -33.59 -32.09
C CYS A 122 -8.53 -33.04 -31.91
N CYS A 123 -8.34 -31.98 -31.12
CA CYS A 123 -7.08 -31.25 -30.99
C CYS A 123 -6.35 -31.51 -29.66
N GLY A 124 -6.65 -32.60 -28.95
CA GLY A 124 -6.06 -32.89 -27.64
C GLY A 124 -6.59 -31.96 -26.55
N THR A 125 -5.79 -31.70 -25.51
CA THR A 125 -6.22 -30.87 -24.37
C THR A 125 -5.93 -29.39 -24.59
N TYR A 126 -6.69 -28.52 -23.90
CA TYR A 126 -6.48 -27.07 -23.93
C TYR A 126 -5.02 -26.68 -23.62
N LEU A 127 -4.43 -27.28 -22.58
CA LEU A 127 -3.06 -26.97 -22.12
C LEU A 127 -1.95 -27.47 -23.06
N GLN A 128 -2.24 -28.39 -23.98
CA GLN A 128 -1.31 -28.75 -25.06
C GLN A 128 -1.25 -27.67 -26.14
N ASN A 129 -2.32 -26.90 -26.30
CA ASN A 129 -2.46 -25.86 -27.33
C ASN A 129 -2.18 -24.46 -26.79
N ILE A 130 -2.40 -24.22 -25.50
CA ILE A 130 -2.21 -22.92 -24.85
C ILE A 130 -1.26 -23.07 -23.67
N ALA A 131 -0.06 -22.50 -23.81
CA ALA A 131 0.96 -22.51 -22.78
C ALA A 131 0.68 -21.45 -21.71
N ILE A 132 0.20 -21.88 -20.55
CA ILE A 132 0.07 -21.04 -19.35
C ILE A 132 1.13 -21.46 -18.34
N LYS A 133 2.04 -20.55 -18.01
CA LYS A 133 3.14 -20.80 -17.06
C LYS A 133 3.36 -19.58 -16.15
N PRO A 134 3.58 -19.78 -14.84
CA PRO A 134 3.50 -21.06 -14.11
C PRO A 134 2.04 -21.49 -13.87
N LEU A 135 1.81 -22.80 -13.70
CA LEU A 135 0.50 -23.36 -13.34
C LEU A 135 0.68 -24.49 -12.32
N SER A 136 -0.06 -24.44 -11.21
CA SER A 136 -0.05 -25.50 -10.18
C SER A 136 -0.71 -26.79 -10.70
N GLU A 137 -0.43 -27.93 -10.08
CA GLU A 137 -1.10 -29.20 -10.43
C GLU A 137 -2.63 -29.12 -10.21
N ASP A 138 -3.07 -28.43 -9.16
CA ASP A 138 -4.50 -28.20 -8.89
C ASP A 138 -5.15 -27.40 -10.02
N ALA A 139 -4.48 -26.35 -10.49
CA ALA A 139 -4.95 -25.57 -11.63
C ALA A 139 -4.98 -26.39 -12.93
N LYS A 140 -4.00 -27.28 -13.16
CA LYS A 140 -4.00 -28.17 -14.33
C LYS A 140 -5.19 -29.11 -14.27
N SER A 141 -5.42 -29.70 -13.09
CA SER A 141 -6.53 -30.61 -12.83
C SER A 141 -7.87 -29.92 -13.08
N LEU A 142 -8.05 -28.69 -12.60
CA LEU A 142 -9.25 -27.90 -12.84
C LEU A 142 -9.48 -27.59 -14.32
N ILE A 143 -8.45 -27.18 -15.06
CA ILE A 143 -8.58 -26.89 -16.49
C ILE A 143 -8.93 -28.18 -17.27
N ASN A 144 -8.29 -29.29 -16.93
CA ASN A 144 -8.51 -30.57 -17.61
C ASN A 144 -9.85 -31.24 -17.25
N SER A 145 -10.54 -30.78 -16.21
CA SER A 145 -11.87 -31.28 -15.84
C SER A 145 -13.02 -30.53 -16.50
N ILE A 146 -12.74 -29.49 -17.28
CA ILE A 146 -13.74 -28.79 -18.09
C ILE A 146 -13.85 -29.47 -19.45
N ASP A 147 -15.09 -29.75 -19.88
CA ASP A 147 -15.42 -30.24 -21.22
C ASP A 147 -16.63 -29.48 -21.80
N GLU A 148 -17.11 -29.90 -22.97
CA GLU A 148 -18.27 -29.30 -23.64
C GLU A 148 -19.58 -29.40 -22.83
N ASN A 149 -19.70 -30.36 -21.91
CA ASN A 149 -20.89 -30.64 -21.12
C ASN A 149 -20.87 -29.93 -19.76
N THR A 150 -19.73 -29.36 -19.35
CA THR A 150 -19.63 -28.57 -18.11
C THR A 150 -20.66 -27.44 -18.10
N SER A 151 -21.48 -27.36 -17.05
CA SER A 151 -22.52 -26.32 -16.94
C SER A 151 -21.94 -24.90 -16.89
N ASP A 152 -22.51 -24.00 -17.70
CA ASP A 152 -22.17 -22.57 -17.66
C ASP A 152 -22.48 -21.96 -16.29
N SER A 153 -23.52 -22.45 -15.59
CA SER A 153 -23.86 -21.96 -14.26
C SER A 153 -22.77 -22.31 -13.23
N ILE A 154 -22.11 -23.46 -13.39
CA ILE A 154 -21.00 -23.89 -12.55
C ILE A 154 -19.76 -23.04 -12.85
N ILE A 155 -19.40 -22.88 -14.13
CA ILE A 155 -18.26 -22.03 -14.53
C ILE A 155 -18.45 -20.60 -14.00
N ASN A 156 -19.63 -20.02 -14.19
CA ASN A 156 -19.94 -18.69 -13.67
C ASN A 156 -19.89 -18.60 -12.14
N ALA A 157 -20.28 -19.66 -11.41
CA ALA A 157 -20.14 -19.69 -9.96
C ALA A 157 -18.67 -19.70 -9.53
N TYR A 158 -17.83 -20.52 -10.17
CA TYR A 158 -16.38 -20.54 -9.94
C TYR A 158 -15.75 -19.18 -10.21
N LYS A 159 -16.03 -18.56 -11.37
CA LYS A 159 -15.52 -17.23 -11.72
C LYS A 159 -15.81 -16.19 -10.64
N ARG A 160 -17.06 -16.11 -10.17
CA ARG A 160 -17.47 -15.14 -9.13
C ARG A 160 -16.80 -15.39 -7.78
N ILE A 161 -16.64 -16.65 -7.37
CA ILE A 161 -15.99 -16.98 -6.10
C ILE A 161 -14.51 -16.59 -6.16
N PHE A 162 -13.83 -16.98 -7.24
CA PHE A 162 -12.40 -16.74 -7.35
C PHE A 162 -12.06 -15.29 -7.69
N GLU A 163 -12.93 -14.55 -8.37
CA GLU A 163 -12.79 -13.09 -8.50
C GLU A 163 -12.76 -12.41 -7.11
N LYS A 164 -13.64 -12.81 -6.19
CA LYS A 164 -13.60 -12.30 -4.81
C LYS A 164 -12.33 -12.70 -4.08
N ILE A 165 -11.85 -13.93 -4.25
CA ILE A 165 -10.58 -14.39 -3.68
C ILE A 165 -9.42 -13.55 -4.22
N PHE A 166 -9.38 -13.33 -5.53
CA PHE A 166 -8.36 -12.52 -6.20
C PHE A 166 -8.33 -11.09 -5.62
N ILE A 167 -9.48 -10.42 -5.56
CA ILE A 167 -9.60 -9.06 -5.01
C ILE A 167 -9.14 -9.03 -3.55
N ASN A 168 -9.60 -9.97 -2.74
CA ASN A 168 -9.24 -10.03 -1.31
C ASN A 168 -7.74 -10.29 -1.10
N SER A 169 -7.14 -11.21 -1.85
CA SER A 169 -5.71 -11.50 -1.77
C SER A 169 -4.88 -10.33 -2.28
N ARG A 170 -5.31 -9.65 -3.35
CA ARG A 170 -4.67 -8.41 -3.83
C ARG A 170 -4.68 -7.34 -2.76
N ASN A 171 -5.84 -7.09 -2.14
CA ASN A 171 -5.98 -6.07 -1.11
C ASN A 171 -5.09 -6.38 0.10
N GLN A 172 -5.02 -7.65 0.50
CA GLN A 172 -4.08 -8.10 1.54
C GLN A 172 -2.64 -7.79 1.17
N ILE A 173 -2.19 -8.11 -0.05
CA ILE A 173 -0.83 -7.79 -0.53
C ILE A 173 -0.56 -6.28 -0.42
N LEU A 174 -1.48 -5.43 -0.88
CA LEU A 174 -1.35 -3.97 -0.85
C LEU A 174 -1.22 -3.41 0.59
N THR A 175 -1.85 -4.05 1.57
CA THR A 175 -1.78 -3.65 2.99
C THR A 175 -0.75 -4.44 3.79
N SER A 176 0.18 -5.12 3.14
CA SER A 176 1.13 -6.02 3.79
C SER A 176 2.56 -5.48 3.76
N LYS A 177 3.34 -5.80 4.78
CA LYS A 177 4.77 -5.48 4.87
C LYS A 177 5.53 -6.63 5.56
N PRO A 178 6.77 -6.94 5.17
CA PRO A 178 7.60 -7.84 5.95
C PRO A 178 7.79 -7.33 7.38
N PHE A 179 7.90 -8.24 8.34
CA PHE A 179 8.20 -7.89 9.74
C PHE A 179 9.58 -7.25 9.89
N LYS A 180 10.54 -7.67 9.06
CA LYS A 180 11.91 -7.19 8.98
C LYS A 180 12.24 -6.80 7.54
N VAL A 181 12.96 -5.72 7.36
CA VAL A 181 13.42 -5.27 6.05
C VAL A 181 14.87 -4.82 6.13
N ASN A 182 15.56 -4.81 4.99
CA ASN A 182 16.92 -4.29 4.87
C ASN A 182 16.88 -2.87 4.34
N ASP A 183 17.73 -2.00 4.89
CA ASP A 183 17.99 -0.69 4.29
C ASP A 183 18.85 -0.80 3.02
N LYS A 184 19.15 0.36 2.40
CA LYS A 184 19.95 0.43 1.16
C LYS A 184 21.38 -0.10 1.32
N ILE A 185 21.86 -0.21 2.54
CA ILE A 185 23.22 -0.64 2.89
C ILE A 185 23.22 -2.11 3.35
N GLY A 186 22.05 -2.77 3.35
CA GLY A 186 21.87 -4.14 3.78
C GLY A 186 21.70 -4.32 5.29
N LYS A 187 21.53 -3.25 6.06
CA LYS A 187 21.28 -3.33 7.50
C LYS A 187 19.81 -3.70 7.75
N GLU A 188 19.61 -4.80 8.45
CA GLU A 188 18.28 -5.26 8.87
C GLU A 188 17.70 -4.34 9.96
N TRP A 189 16.40 -4.04 9.86
CA TRP A 189 15.63 -3.42 10.93
C TRP A 189 14.19 -3.95 10.98
N ILE A 190 13.54 -3.74 12.13
CA ILE A 190 12.19 -4.26 12.41
C ILE A 190 11.14 -3.25 11.93
N ALA A 191 10.57 -3.51 10.76
CA ALA A 191 9.52 -2.69 10.14
C ALA A 191 8.26 -2.57 10.97
N TYR A 192 7.99 -3.55 11.85
CA TYR A 192 6.86 -3.52 12.75
C TYR A 192 6.88 -2.34 13.74
N ASN A 193 8.06 -1.82 14.11
CA ASN A 193 8.17 -0.78 15.12
C ASN A 193 7.53 0.56 14.69
N GLU A 194 7.41 0.79 13.38
CA GLU A 194 6.74 1.95 12.80
C GLU A 194 5.23 1.94 13.02
N ARG A 195 4.67 0.75 13.22
CA ARG A 195 3.23 0.51 13.35
C ARG A 195 2.48 1.23 12.23
N GLU A 196 2.88 0.94 10.99
CA GLU A 196 2.46 1.66 9.79
C GLU A 196 0.95 1.51 9.55
N TRP A 197 0.32 2.59 9.12
CA TRP A 197 -1.04 2.64 8.60
C TRP A 197 -0.99 3.14 7.16
N ARG A 198 -1.80 2.54 6.28
CA ARG A 198 -1.84 2.89 4.86
C ARG A 198 -3.21 3.38 4.47
N LYS A 199 -3.24 4.47 3.69
CA LYS A 199 -4.31 4.70 2.74
C LYS A 199 -3.92 4.00 1.44
N SER A 200 -4.70 3.00 1.07
CA SER A 200 -4.58 2.28 -0.19
C SER A 200 -5.74 2.66 -1.11
N TYR A 201 -5.46 2.67 -2.42
CA TYR A 201 -6.45 2.84 -3.47
C TYR A 201 -6.57 1.48 -4.17
N PHE A 202 -7.55 0.68 -3.76
CA PHE A 202 -7.62 -0.75 -4.11
C PHE A 202 -7.99 -1.02 -5.58
N ASP A 203 -8.40 0.01 -6.30
CA ASP A 203 -8.52 0.04 -7.76
C ASP A 203 -7.14 0.10 -8.46
N LEU A 204 -6.10 0.60 -7.78
CA LEU A 204 -4.72 0.52 -8.24
C LEU A 204 -4.11 -0.85 -7.94
N ASN A 205 -3.36 -1.37 -8.91
CA ASN A 205 -2.59 -2.61 -8.72
C ASN A 205 -1.16 -2.31 -8.25
N TYR A 206 -0.57 -3.26 -7.52
CA TYR A 206 0.87 -3.30 -7.29
C TYR A 206 1.60 -3.74 -8.57
N ILE A 207 2.89 -3.43 -8.65
CA ILE A 207 3.72 -3.71 -9.82
C ILE A 207 4.89 -4.59 -9.40
N ARG A 208 5.01 -5.77 -10.00
CA ARG A 208 6.13 -6.70 -9.74
C ARG A 208 7.39 -6.25 -10.48
N GLU A 209 8.54 -6.46 -9.87
CA GLU A 209 9.85 -6.23 -10.50
C GLU A 209 10.04 -7.04 -11.78
N PHE A 210 9.62 -8.31 -11.75
CA PHE A 210 9.71 -9.20 -12.90
C PHE A 210 8.33 -9.53 -13.46
N THR A 211 8.26 -9.61 -14.78
CA THR A 211 7.15 -10.20 -15.53
C THR A 211 7.04 -11.71 -15.24
N PRO A 212 5.91 -12.35 -15.53
CA PRO A 212 5.77 -13.81 -15.39
C PRO A 212 6.80 -14.63 -16.20
N LYS A 213 7.43 -14.01 -17.21
CA LYS A 213 8.48 -14.63 -18.03
C LYS A 213 9.90 -14.43 -17.48
N GLY A 214 10.05 -13.76 -16.32
CA GLY A 214 11.34 -13.49 -15.69
C GLY A 214 12.09 -12.27 -16.21
N PHE A 215 11.52 -11.53 -17.17
CA PHE A 215 12.10 -10.24 -17.61
C PHE A 215 11.74 -9.12 -16.66
N ILE A 216 12.61 -8.12 -16.51
CA ILE A 216 12.29 -6.89 -15.76
C ILE A 216 11.04 -6.25 -16.36
N ASN A 217 10.12 -5.84 -15.49
CA ASN A 217 8.91 -5.13 -15.85
C ASN A 217 9.23 -3.67 -16.18
N SER A 218 8.96 -3.23 -17.41
CA SER A 218 9.27 -1.86 -17.87
C SER A 218 8.59 -0.80 -17.00
N LYS A 219 7.35 -1.03 -16.55
CA LYS A 219 6.63 -0.09 -15.68
C LYS A 219 7.27 0.01 -14.30
N TYR A 220 7.82 -1.09 -13.79
CA TYR A 220 8.57 -1.08 -12.54
C TYR A 220 9.84 -0.23 -12.65
N ASP A 221 10.62 -0.48 -13.72
CA ASP A 221 11.86 0.23 -14.01
C ASP A 221 11.65 1.73 -14.26
N GLU A 222 10.55 2.11 -14.92
CA GLU A 222 10.16 3.50 -15.10
C GLU A 222 9.87 4.19 -13.76
N ILE A 223 9.04 3.56 -12.92
CA ILE A 223 8.61 4.16 -11.65
C ILE A 223 9.79 4.33 -10.69
N ILE A 224 10.67 3.32 -10.56
CA ILE A 224 11.79 3.39 -9.61
C ILE A 224 12.81 4.50 -9.97
N LYS A 225 12.87 4.89 -11.26
CA LYS A 225 13.72 5.99 -11.76
C LYS A 225 13.03 7.36 -11.69
N SER A 226 11.71 7.38 -11.56
CA SER A 226 10.93 8.61 -11.49
C SER A 226 10.93 9.24 -10.10
N ARG A 227 10.64 10.54 -10.02
CA ARG A 227 10.53 11.24 -8.73
C ARG A 227 9.12 11.10 -8.17
N LYS A 228 9.03 10.84 -6.86
CA LYS A 228 7.77 10.89 -6.11
C LYS A 228 7.23 12.33 -6.04
N PRO A 229 5.89 12.52 -5.91
CA PRO A 229 4.87 11.47 -5.97
C PRO A 229 4.60 10.99 -7.40
N HIS A 230 4.14 9.75 -7.52
CA HIS A 230 3.92 9.09 -8.81
C HIS A 230 2.52 9.33 -9.38
N LEU A 231 1.53 9.55 -8.50
CA LEU A 231 0.14 9.81 -8.87
C LEU A 231 -0.25 11.19 -8.37
N LYS A 232 -0.54 12.11 -9.31
CA LYS A 232 -0.80 13.53 -9.04
C LYS A 232 -2.28 13.89 -9.17
N GLU A 233 -3.07 12.98 -9.70
CA GLU A 233 -4.50 13.10 -9.85
C GLU A 233 -5.16 13.24 -8.46
N LYS A 234 -6.19 14.09 -8.39
CA LYS A 234 -6.88 14.38 -7.13
C LYS A 234 -7.57 13.15 -6.52
N GLU A 235 -8.00 12.21 -7.34
CA GLU A 235 -8.62 10.96 -6.89
C GLU A 235 -7.64 10.02 -6.16
N TYR A 236 -6.33 10.16 -6.42
CA TYR A 236 -5.26 9.41 -5.74
C TYR A 236 -4.50 10.28 -4.74
N SER A 237 -5.10 11.35 -4.25
CA SER A 237 -4.54 12.17 -3.19
C SER A 237 -5.47 12.26 -1.98
N LEU A 238 -4.86 12.26 -0.80
CA LEU A 238 -5.55 12.36 0.47
C LEU A 238 -5.64 13.83 0.88
N GLN A 239 -6.82 14.42 0.67
CA GLN A 239 -7.12 15.79 1.08
C GLN A 239 -7.41 15.81 2.59
N ILE A 240 -6.55 16.45 3.37
CA ILE A 240 -6.68 16.52 4.82
C ILE A 240 -7.19 17.91 5.21
N PRO A 241 -8.43 18.03 5.72
CA PRO A 241 -8.90 19.29 6.28
C PRO A 241 -8.04 19.70 7.47
N LEU A 242 -7.74 21.01 7.60
CA LEU A 242 -6.99 21.53 8.75
C LEU A 242 -7.67 21.20 10.10
N SER A 243 -9.00 21.03 10.13
CA SER A 243 -9.76 20.62 11.32
C SER A 243 -9.45 19.21 11.80
N GLU A 244 -8.97 18.34 10.90
CA GLU A 244 -8.58 16.96 11.23
C GLU A 244 -7.10 16.86 11.66
N ILE A 245 -6.33 17.94 11.49
CA ILE A 245 -4.93 17.99 11.87
C ILE A 245 -4.83 18.35 13.35
N ARG A 246 -4.18 17.46 14.11
CA ARG A 246 -3.93 17.62 15.53
C ARG A 246 -2.71 18.49 15.78
N ASN A 247 -1.62 18.25 15.05
CA ASN A 247 -0.39 19.05 15.11
C ASN A 247 0.30 19.08 13.74
N ILE A 248 1.06 20.14 13.50
CA ILE A 248 2.01 20.27 12.40
C ILE A 248 3.40 20.47 13.01
N ILE A 249 4.36 19.65 12.57
CA ILE A 249 5.73 19.67 13.07
C ILE A 249 6.61 20.44 12.09
N VAL A 250 7.33 21.42 12.63
CA VAL A 250 8.37 22.20 11.94
C VAL A 250 9.69 22.15 12.71
N THR A 251 10.77 22.67 12.15
CA THR A 251 12.11 22.53 12.73
C THR A 251 12.48 23.69 13.65
N SER A 252 11.94 24.88 13.43
CA SER A 252 12.29 26.09 14.17
C SER A 252 11.08 26.95 14.53
N THR A 253 11.27 27.89 15.46
CA THR A 253 10.27 28.89 15.84
C THR A 253 9.98 29.88 14.72
N GLU A 254 10.95 30.17 13.88
CA GLU A 254 10.81 31.03 12.71
C GLU A 254 9.86 30.39 11.69
N GLU A 255 10.02 29.09 11.44
CA GLU A 255 9.13 28.31 10.56
C GLU A 255 7.70 28.21 11.11
N ILE A 256 7.50 28.27 12.43
CA ILE A 256 6.15 28.35 13.01
C ILE A 256 5.45 29.61 12.49
N GLN A 257 6.12 30.76 12.54
CA GLN A 257 5.50 32.01 12.10
C GLN A 257 5.32 32.05 10.59
N GLU A 258 6.29 31.54 9.83
CA GLU A 258 6.18 31.44 8.37
C GLU A 258 5.00 30.56 7.96
N LEU A 259 4.85 29.39 8.59
CA LEU A 259 3.76 28.47 8.26
C LEU A 259 2.39 29.02 8.67
N ARG A 260 2.30 29.74 9.80
CA ARG A 260 1.08 30.45 10.20
C ARG A 260 0.68 31.48 9.16
N ASN A 261 1.63 32.28 8.67
CA ASN A 261 1.38 33.25 7.62
C ASN A 261 0.89 32.58 6.34
N PHE A 262 1.54 31.49 5.91
CA PHE A 262 1.11 30.69 4.77
C PHE A 262 -0.34 30.21 4.92
N ILE A 263 -0.71 29.64 6.06
CA ILE A 263 -2.08 29.13 6.26
C ILE A 263 -3.11 30.27 6.32
N ASN A 264 -2.80 31.36 7.03
CA ASN A 264 -3.71 32.49 7.19
C ASN A 264 -3.92 33.27 5.89
N PHE A 265 -2.84 33.54 5.14
CA PHE A 265 -2.89 34.42 3.97
C PHE A 265 -3.01 33.66 2.65
N ASP A 266 -2.28 32.57 2.47
CA ASP A 266 -2.26 31.86 1.18
C ASP A 266 -3.37 30.81 1.09
N LEU A 267 -3.70 30.14 2.21
CA LEU A 267 -4.83 29.20 2.25
C LEU A 267 -6.14 29.86 2.69
N ASN A 268 -6.09 31.10 3.19
CA ASN A 268 -7.22 31.85 3.73
C ASN A 268 -7.98 31.07 4.82
N LYS A 269 -7.24 30.54 5.81
CA LYS A 269 -7.76 29.74 6.91
C LYS A 269 -7.21 30.25 8.25
N GLU A 270 -8.07 30.39 9.24
CA GLU A 270 -7.65 30.69 10.61
C GLU A 270 -7.31 29.39 11.36
N ILE A 271 -6.25 29.42 12.18
CA ILE A 271 -5.79 28.25 12.95
C ILE A 271 -5.50 28.60 14.41
N ASP A 272 -5.66 27.61 15.28
CA ASP A 272 -5.21 27.70 16.68
C ASP A 272 -3.68 27.85 16.72
N CYS A 273 -3.19 28.77 17.56
CA CYS A 273 -1.77 28.96 17.81
C CYS A 273 -1.03 27.67 18.19
N LYS A 274 -1.71 26.70 18.81
CA LYS A 274 -1.13 25.42 19.23
C LYS A 274 -1.02 24.37 18.12
N LEU A 275 -1.59 24.63 16.94
CA LEU A 275 -1.58 23.68 15.83
C LEU A 275 -0.16 23.39 15.32
N ILE A 276 0.74 24.37 15.35
CA ILE A 276 2.11 24.24 14.80
C ILE A 276 3.12 24.29 15.95
N SER A 277 4.03 23.33 15.99
CA SER A 277 5.06 23.23 17.05
C SER A 277 6.34 22.59 16.53
N THR A 278 7.45 22.80 17.22
CA THR A 278 8.66 21.99 17.03
C THR A 278 8.51 20.61 17.66
N LEU A 279 9.22 19.61 17.10
CA LEU A 279 9.23 18.25 17.64
C LEU A 279 9.70 18.21 19.10
N GLU A 280 10.76 18.95 19.43
CA GLU A 280 11.31 19.01 20.80
C GLU A 280 10.31 19.54 21.82
N ASN A 281 9.51 20.55 21.44
CA ASN A 281 8.45 21.05 22.31
C ASN A 281 7.35 19.99 22.52
N LEU A 282 6.97 19.27 21.46
CA LEU A 282 5.98 18.19 21.55
C LEU A 282 6.47 17.01 22.42
N LYS A 283 7.75 16.61 22.29
CA LYS A 283 8.40 15.59 23.13
C LYS A 283 8.36 15.97 24.62
N LYS A 284 8.62 17.24 24.95
CA LYS A 284 8.50 17.74 26.32
C LYS A 284 7.09 17.59 26.84
N ILE A 285 6.10 18.10 26.10
CA ILE A 285 4.67 18.02 26.48
C ILE A 285 4.22 16.57 26.69
N GLU A 286 4.63 15.65 25.81
CA GLU A 286 4.31 14.23 25.89
C GLU A 286 4.94 13.56 27.12
N SER A 287 6.16 13.95 27.51
CA SER A 287 6.86 13.38 28.67
C SER A 287 6.18 13.71 30.00
N PHE A 288 5.39 14.78 30.07
CA PHE A 288 4.62 15.17 31.26
C PHE A 288 3.22 14.53 31.35
N LYS A 289 2.85 13.63 30.41
CA LYS A 289 1.55 12.93 30.37
C LYS A 289 1.68 11.40 30.55
#